data_AF-A0A804PA49-F1
#
_entry.id   AF-A0A804PA49-F1
#
_cell.length_a   1.000
_cell.length_b   1.000
_cell.length_c   1.000
_cell.angle_alpha   90.00
_cell.angle_beta   90.00
_cell.angle_gamma   90.00
#
_symmetry.space_group_name_H-M   'P 1'
#
loop_
_entity.id
_entity.type
_entity.pdbx_description
1 polymer ?
#
loop_
_entity_poly.entity_id
_entity_poly.type
_entity_poly.pdbx_seq_one_letter_code
_entity_poly.pdbx_strand_id
1 'polypeptide(L)'
;MYSKSVTTPPTGSCTTDLFAGLIAEDMRKLTAGKVREFSLAAKWCPSLDSSYDHSTLICEAVARRLFPRDPRPSSPRHLFPKGSAPELAAPPLPQGLRARARRRPRRRALRVPRA
;
A
#
# COMPACT_ATOMS: atom_id res chain seq x y z
N MET A 1 -9.86 -33.49 10.27
CA MET A 1 -8.42 -33.79 10.15
C MET A 1 -7.71 -32.59 9.56
N TYR A 2 -6.57 -32.21 10.15
CA TYR A 2 -5.73 -31.03 9.87
C TYR A 2 -6.32 -29.65 10.14
N SER A 3 -6.28 -29.27 11.42
CA SER A 3 -6.19 -27.89 11.88
C SER A 3 -4.77 -27.38 11.66
N LYS A 4 -4.62 -26.29 10.90
CA LYS A 4 -3.44 -25.41 10.93
C LYS A 4 -3.92 -23.97 10.79
N SER A 5 -4.46 -23.41 11.87
CA SER A 5 -4.51 -21.94 11.98
C SER A 5 -3.09 -21.47 12.25
N VAL A 6 -2.45 -20.92 11.21
CA VAL A 6 -1.23 -20.12 11.33
C VAL A 6 -1.54 -18.97 12.29
N THR A 7 -1.11 -19.15 13.54
CA THR A 7 -1.10 -18.10 14.55
C THR A 7 0.09 -17.19 14.25
N THR A 8 -0.10 -16.20 13.37
CA THR A 8 0.79 -15.04 13.35
C THR A 8 0.47 -14.16 14.56
N PRO A 9 1.47 -13.66 15.30
CA PRO A 9 1.22 -12.81 16.46
C PRO A 9 0.44 -11.55 16.06
N PRO A 10 -0.60 -11.14 16.82
CA PRO A 10 -1.42 -9.97 16.50
C PRO A 10 -0.64 -8.69 16.82
N THR A 11 0.18 -8.25 15.86
CA THR A 11 0.84 -6.93 15.91
C THR A 11 0.35 -6.02 14.78
N GLY A 12 -0.88 -6.24 14.30
CA GLY A 12 -1.54 -5.35 13.35
C GLY A 12 -2.98 -5.04 13.76
N SER A 13 -3.48 -3.89 13.32
CA SER A 13 -4.83 -3.39 13.61
C SER A 13 -5.91 -4.42 13.23
N CYS A 14 -7.00 -4.50 13.99
CA CYS A 14 -8.17 -5.32 13.64
C CYS A 14 -8.72 -5.00 12.23
N THR A 15 -8.50 -3.76 11.77
CA THR A 15 -8.78 -3.33 10.40
C THR A 15 -7.96 -4.13 9.38
N THR A 16 -6.68 -4.36 9.64
CA THR A 16 -5.80 -5.15 8.74
C THR A 16 -6.21 -6.62 8.67
N ASP A 17 -6.66 -7.19 9.79
CA ASP A 17 -7.17 -8.57 9.83
C ASP A 17 -8.46 -8.70 9.02
N LEU A 18 -9.38 -7.74 9.16
CA LEU A 18 -10.62 -7.69 8.40
C LEU A 18 -10.36 -7.63 6.89
N PHE A 19 -9.53 -6.69 6.43
CA PHE A 19 -9.21 -6.56 5.01
C PHE A 19 -8.49 -7.79 4.46
N ALA A 20 -7.54 -8.35 5.21
CA ALA A 20 -6.84 -9.57 4.80
C ALA A 20 -7.80 -10.76 4.65
N GLY A 21 -8.74 -10.94 5.58
CA GLY A 21 -9.76 -12.00 5.49
C GLY A 21 -10.68 -11.83 4.28
N LEU A 22 -11.14 -10.60 4.02
CA LEU A 22 -12.00 -10.31 2.88
C LEU A 22 -11.29 -10.52 1.54
N ILE A 23 -10.05 -10.04 1.40
CA ILE A 23 -9.26 -10.22 0.17
C ILE A 23 -8.94 -11.70 -0.05
N ALA A 24 -8.61 -12.46 1.00
CA ALA A 24 -8.39 -13.89 0.88
C ALA A 24 -9.64 -14.63 0.38
N GLU A 25 -10.82 -14.24 0.85
CA GLU A 25 -12.09 -14.80 0.36
C GLU A 25 -12.37 -14.41 -1.09
N ASP A 26 -12.09 -13.16 -1.47
CA ASP A 26 -12.27 -12.69 -2.83
C ASP A 26 -11.33 -13.42 -3.81
N MET A 27 -10.10 -13.73 -3.40
CA MET A 27 -9.18 -14.56 -4.18
C MET A 27 -9.71 -16.00 -4.37
N ARG A 28 -10.33 -16.59 -3.34
CA ARG A 28 -11.00 -17.90 -3.46
C ARG A 28 -12.17 -17.84 -4.43
N LYS A 29 -13.02 -16.82 -4.33
CA LYS A 29 -14.16 -16.59 -5.24
C LYS A 29 -13.72 -16.33 -6.66
N LEU A 30 -12.62 -15.59 -6.86
CA LEU A 30 -12.02 -15.33 -8.17
C LEU A 30 -11.59 -16.64 -8.82
N THR A 31 -10.96 -17.53 -8.04
CA THR A 31 -10.53 -18.85 -8.52
C THR A 31 -11.73 -19.76 -8.86
N ALA A 32 -12.85 -19.61 -8.13
CA ALA A 32 -14.10 -20.33 -8.41
C ALA A 32 -14.98 -19.69 -9.51
N GLY A 33 -14.56 -18.59 -10.12
CA GLY A 33 -15.34 -17.85 -11.13
C GLY A 33 -16.54 -17.06 -10.58
N LYS A 34 -16.67 -16.94 -9.25
CA LYS A 34 -17.79 -16.28 -8.56
C LYS A 34 -17.56 -14.78 -8.38
N VAL A 35 -17.32 -14.07 -9.48
CA VAL A 35 -17.00 -12.63 -9.47
C VAL A 35 -18.14 -11.77 -8.89
N ARG A 36 -19.38 -12.24 -9.01
CA ARG A 36 -20.57 -11.56 -8.46
C ARG A 36 -20.66 -11.59 -6.94
N GLU A 37 -19.91 -12.47 -6.29
CA GLU A 37 -19.93 -12.64 -4.84
C GLU A 37 -18.77 -11.91 -4.15
N PHE A 38 -17.98 -11.11 -4.88
CA PHE A 38 -16.85 -10.40 -4.31
C PHE A 38 -17.30 -9.45 -3.21
N SER A 39 -16.50 -9.39 -2.16
CA SER A 39 -16.64 -8.41 -1.13
C SER A 39 -16.34 -7.02 -1.69
N LEU A 40 -16.86 -5.99 -1.01
CA LEU A 40 -16.52 -4.61 -1.32
C LEU A 40 -15.16 -4.20 -0.72
N ALA A 41 -14.33 -5.15 -0.27
CA ALA A 41 -13.03 -4.83 0.33
C ALA A 41 -12.15 -4.02 -0.62
N ALA A 42 -12.10 -4.36 -1.91
CA ALA A 42 -11.34 -3.59 -2.89
C ALA A 42 -11.84 -2.14 -3.05
N LYS A 43 -13.12 -1.86 -2.77
CA LYS A 43 -13.70 -0.51 -2.81
C LYS A 43 -13.32 0.31 -1.57
N TRP A 44 -13.21 -0.34 -0.41
CA TRP A 44 -12.96 0.31 0.88
C TRP A 44 -11.49 0.30 1.28
N CYS A 45 -10.67 -0.57 0.70
CA CYS A 45 -9.23 -0.59 0.94
C CYS A 45 -8.63 0.72 0.39
N PRO A 46 -7.79 1.43 1.16
CA PRO A 46 -7.08 2.58 0.64
C PRO A 46 -6.25 2.17 -0.56
N SER A 47 -6.15 3.06 -1.55
CA SER A 47 -5.28 2.82 -2.70
C SER A 47 -3.83 2.69 -2.25
N LEU A 48 -3.09 1.81 -2.91
CA LEU A 48 -1.63 1.77 -2.82
C LEU A 48 -1.06 3.17 -3.08
N ASP A 49 -0.06 3.56 -2.30
CA ASP A 49 0.59 4.88 -2.35
C ASP A 49 -0.31 6.07 -2.00
N SER A 50 -1.51 5.83 -1.43
CA SER A 50 -2.28 6.90 -0.81
C SER A 50 -1.55 7.44 0.43
N SER A 51 -1.74 8.73 0.76
CA SER A 51 -1.17 9.30 1.99
C SER A 51 -1.61 8.54 3.24
N TYR A 52 -2.78 7.91 3.20
CA TYR A 52 -3.29 7.06 4.27
C TYR A 52 -2.48 5.77 4.40
N ASP A 53 -2.18 5.09 3.29
CA ASP A 53 -1.33 3.90 3.30
C ASP A 53 0.10 4.24 3.74
N HIS A 54 0.70 5.32 3.24
CA HIS A 54 2.02 5.77 3.70
C HIS A 54 2.08 6.07 5.21
N SER A 55 0.97 6.51 5.81
CA SER A 55 0.92 6.84 7.25
C SER A 55 0.59 5.63 8.12
N THR A 56 -0.18 4.67 7.62
CA THR A 56 -0.69 3.52 8.41
C THR A 56 -0.02 2.19 8.08
N LEU A 57 0.67 2.09 6.95
CA LEU A 57 1.21 0.86 6.37
C LEU A 57 0.18 -0.28 6.29
N ILE A 58 -1.09 0.08 6.07
CA ILE A 58 -2.20 -0.87 6.04
C ILE A 58 -2.08 -1.85 4.88
N CYS A 59 -1.65 -1.40 3.69
CA CYS A 59 -1.44 -2.29 2.54
C CYS A 59 -0.27 -3.25 2.78
N GLU A 60 0.82 -2.78 3.41
CA GLU A 60 1.92 -3.65 3.83
C GLU A 60 1.44 -4.70 4.85
N ALA A 61 0.67 -4.28 5.86
CA ALA A 61 0.16 -5.16 6.90
C ALA A 61 -0.82 -6.21 6.38
N VAL A 62 -1.65 -5.85 5.39
CA VAL A 62 -2.53 -6.77 4.65
C VAL A 62 -1.70 -7.73 3.79
N ALA A 63 -0.71 -7.22 3.03
CA ALA A 63 0.13 -8.03 2.17
C ALA A 63 0.94 -9.08 2.96
N ARG A 64 1.48 -8.72 4.12
CA ARG A 64 2.20 -9.66 5.02
C ARG A 64 1.33 -10.81 5.51
N ARG A 65 0.01 -10.59 5.65
CA ARG A 65 -0.96 -11.62 6.06
C ARG A 65 -1.37 -12.52 4.91
N LEU A 66 -1.57 -11.95 3.72
CA LEU A 66 -1.91 -12.71 2.51
C LEU A 66 -0.73 -13.54 2.00
N PHE A 67 0.48 -12.99 2.09
CA PHE A 67 1.72 -13.62 1.63
C PHE A 67 2.71 -13.71 2.79
N PRO A 68 2.50 -14.66 3.73
CA PRO A 68 3.47 -14.87 4.80
C PRO A 68 4.81 -15.23 4.17
N ARG A 69 5.88 -14.53 4.57
CA ARG A 69 7.23 -14.91 4.15
C ARG A 69 7.52 -16.29 4.71
N ASP A 70 7.64 -17.26 3.82
CA ASP A 70 8.13 -18.58 4.16
C ASP A 70 9.50 -18.40 4.87
N PRO A 71 9.70 -18.97 6.07
CA PRO A 71 11.00 -18.94 6.75
C PRO A 71 12.11 -19.69 6.00
N ARG A 72 11.84 -20.25 4.81
CA ARG A 72 12.90 -20.82 3.95
C ARG A 72 13.98 -19.78 3.62
N PRO A 73 15.27 -20.17 3.75
CA PRO A 73 16.37 -19.28 3.48
C PRO A 73 16.37 -18.93 1.99
N SER A 74 16.17 -17.64 1.71
CA SER A 74 16.81 -16.92 0.61
C SER A 74 16.95 -17.69 -0.71
N SER A 75 15.88 -17.73 -1.51
CA SER A 75 16.13 -17.63 -2.96
C SER A 75 16.65 -16.20 -3.22
N PRO A 76 17.71 -16.03 -4.02
CA PRO A 76 18.48 -14.80 -3.99
C PRO A 76 17.67 -13.64 -4.56
N ARG A 77 17.76 -12.46 -3.93
CA ARG A 77 17.25 -11.18 -4.44
C ARG A 77 17.99 -10.69 -5.70
N HIS A 78 18.40 -11.62 -6.58
CA HIS A 78 19.20 -11.38 -7.78
C HIS A 78 18.41 -11.47 -9.09
N LEU A 79 17.09 -11.70 -9.08
CA LEU A 79 16.26 -11.62 -10.30
C LEU A 79 15.77 -10.22 -10.66
N PHE A 80 16.14 -9.20 -9.89
CA PHE A 80 16.13 -7.83 -10.41
C PHE A 80 17.55 -7.53 -10.87
N PRO A 81 17.80 -7.36 -12.18
CA PRO A 81 19.03 -6.71 -12.60
C PRO A 81 19.00 -5.33 -11.95
N LYS A 82 19.83 -5.12 -10.93
CA LYS A 82 20.29 -3.80 -10.55
C LYS A 82 21.13 -3.29 -11.72
N GLY A 83 20.48 -2.91 -12.81
CA GLY A 83 21.15 -2.74 -14.11
C GLY A 83 20.18 -2.72 -15.28
N SER A 84 19.08 -1.97 -15.15
CA SER A 84 18.29 -1.39 -16.25
C SER A 84 17.05 -0.76 -15.61
N ALA A 85 17.25 0.34 -14.88
CA ALA A 85 16.21 1.35 -14.99
C ALA A 85 16.11 1.64 -16.49
N PRO A 86 14.94 1.57 -17.13
CA PRO A 86 14.79 2.41 -18.29
C PRO A 86 15.04 3.79 -17.70
N GLU A 87 16.16 4.41 -18.06
CA GLU A 87 16.14 5.86 -18.18
C GLU A 87 15.03 6.09 -19.20
N LEU A 88 13.80 6.14 -18.70
CA LEU A 88 12.68 6.74 -19.38
C LEU A 88 13.11 8.20 -19.39
N ALA A 89 13.95 8.53 -20.36
CA ALA A 89 14.38 9.87 -20.66
C ALA A 89 13.09 10.66 -20.67
N ALA A 90 12.87 11.44 -19.61
CA ALA A 90 11.75 12.33 -19.54
C ALA A 90 11.83 13.13 -20.84
N PRO A 91 10.77 13.15 -21.67
CA PRO A 91 10.81 13.93 -22.89
C PRO A 91 11.24 15.35 -22.49
N PRO A 92 12.18 15.98 -23.23
CA PRO A 92 12.68 17.28 -22.85
C PRO A 92 11.49 18.20 -22.62
N LEU A 93 11.35 18.67 -21.38
CA LEU A 93 10.26 19.57 -21.02
C LEU A 93 10.30 20.74 -22.02
N PRO A 94 9.18 21.06 -22.69
CA PRO A 94 9.15 22.20 -23.59
C PRO A 94 9.65 23.42 -22.81
N GLN A 95 10.59 24.16 -23.39
CA GLN A 95 11.31 25.27 -22.75
C GLN A 95 10.40 26.44 -22.27
N GLY A 96 9.08 26.30 -22.35
CA GLY A 96 8.06 27.27 -21.94
C GLY A 96 7.50 27.16 -20.51
N LEU A 97 7.88 26.17 -19.69
CA LEU A 97 7.40 26.04 -18.30
C LEU A 97 8.52 26.31 -17.27
N ARG A 98 9.23 27.42 -17.44
CA ARG A 98 10.10 27.98 -16.40
C ARG A 98 9.24 28.80 -15.42
N ALA A 99 9.37 28.47 -14.13
CA ALA A 99 8.94 29.26 -12.98
C ALA A 99 7.43 29.40 -12.69
N ARG A 100 6.85 28.39 -12.03
CA ARG A 100 5.95 28.67 -10.90
C ARG A 100 6.72 28.49 -9.61
N ALA A 101 7.52 29.51 -9.33
CA ALA A 101 8.27 29.67 -8.11
C ALA A 101 7.35 29.58 -6.89
N ARG A 102 7.73 28.67 -5.97
CA ARG A 102 7.55 28.74 -4.52
C ARG A 102 6.59 29.83 -4.03
N ARG A 103 5.28 29.55 -4.01
CA ARG A 103 4.38 30.30 -3.15
C ARG A 103 4.61 29.83 -1.72
N ARG A 104 5.47 30.53 -0.97
CA ARG A 104 5.52 30.39 0.48
C ARG A 104 4.14 30.79 1.05
N PRO A 105 3.54 30.02 1.96
CA PRO A 105 2.43 30.54 2.73
C PRO A 105 2.94 31.71 3.56
N ARG A 106 2.31 32.88 3.42
CA ARG A 106 2.52 34.02 4.32
C ARG A 106 2.10 33.56 5.72
N ARG A 107 3.05 33.50 6.66
CA ARG A 107 2.75 33.41 8.09
C ARG A 107 1.96 34.67 8.47
N ARG A 108 0.64 34.55 8.60
CA ARG A 108 -0.19 35.59 9.23
C ARG A 108 -0.22 35.24 10.71
N ALA A 109 0.57 35.96 11.49
CA ALA A 109 0.59 35.83 12.95
C ALA A 109 -0.77 36.26 13.50
N LEU A 110 -1.50 35.33 14.10
CA LEU A 110 -2.61 35.65 15.00
C LEU A 110 -1.96 36.17 16.31
N ARG A 111 -1.96 37.48 16.48
CA ARG A 111 -1.82 38.10 17.81
C ARG A 111 -3.11 37.83 18.57
N VAL A 112 -3.09 36.90 19.51
CA VAL A 112 -4.10 36.80 20.56
C VAL A 112 -3.66 37.66 21.75
N PRO A 113 -4.43 38.67 22.17
CA PRO A 113 -4.19 39.32 23.46
C PRO A 113 -4.53 38.32 24.58
N ARG A 114 -3.66 38.24 25.58
CA ARG A 114 -4.02 37.65 26.87
C ARG A 114 -5.07 38.56 27.51
N ALA A 115 -6.23 38.01 27.83
CA ALA A 115 -7.08 38.51 28.90
C ALA A 115 -6.58 37.94 30.23
#